data_AF-A0A4Q6GD46-F1
#
_entry.id   AF-A0A4Q6GD46-F1
#
_cell.length_a   1.000
_cell.length_b   1.000
_cell.length_c   1.000
_cell.angle_alpha   90.00
_cell.angle_beta   90.00
_cell.angle_gamma   90.00
#
_symmetry.space_group_name_H-M   'P 1'
#
loop_
_entity.id
_entity.type
_entity.pdbx_description
1 polymer ?
#
loop_
_entity_poly.entity_id
_entity_poly.type
_entity_poly.pdbx_seq_one_letter_code
_entity_poly.pdbx_strand_id
1 'polypeptide(L)'
;MSARSILLLPLVCAALLGACAHAPQERAHAMAAAAPASAGAEPDFSSGGYKAHADRHLAPIYAETPLELYCGCKVDFENGSIDLEECGYAPETPGSPHNTKMHWEHVVPKSWVAEALECGSPEACRADPRLSDTYLR
;
A
#
# COMPACT_ATOMS: atom_id res chain seq x y z
N MET A 1 53.50 18.03 64.67
CA MET A 1 54.07 16.75 64.20
C MET A 1 53.10 16.18 63.19
N SER A 2 53.33 16.30 61.89
CA SER A 2 54.21 15.47 61.04
C SER A 2 53.37 14.48 60.22
N ALA A 3 53.22 14.83 58.95
CA ALA A 3 53.04 14.02 57.74
C ALA A 3 52.23 12.70 57.76
N ARG A 4 51.27 12.60 56.81
CA ARG A 4 51.27 11.68 55.64
C ARG A 4 49.86 11.68 55.03
N SER A 5 49.64 12.31 53.87
CA SER A 5 49.66 11.67 52.54
C SER A 5 49.08 10.26 52.51
N ILE A 6 47.99 10.06 51.75
CA ILE A 6 47.73 8.90 50.87
C ILE A 6 46.45 9.18 50.04
N LEU A 7 46.63 9.17 48.71
CA LEU A 7 45.68 8.87 47.61
C LEU A 7 44.50 9.85 47.39
N LEU A 8 44.53 10.74 46.39
CA LEU A 8 44.32 10.50 44.94
C LEU A 8 43.07 9.67 44.60
N LEU A 9 42.09 10.36 44.00
CA LEU A 9 41.23 9.97 42.85
C LEU A 9 40.83 8.48 42.74
N PRO A 10 39.53 8.13 42.70
CA PRO A 10 38.63 8.71 41.69
C PRO A 10 37.16 8.78 42.16
N LEU A 11 36.72 9.90 42.75
CA LEU A 11 35.30 10.13 43.05
C LEU A 11 34.59 10.98 41.99
N VAL A 12 35.23 11.21 40.84
CA VAL A 12 34.72 12.07 39.75
C VAL A 12 34.20 11.25 38.55
N CYS A 13 34.18 9.92 38.61
CA CYS A 13 33.68 9.07 37.51
C CYS A 13 32.28 8.48 37.75
N ALA A 14 31.54 8.96 38.75
CA ALA A 14 30.17 8.50 39.03
C ALA A 14 29.08 9.48 38.54
N ALA A 15 29.44 10.49 37.73
CA ALA A 15 28.54 11.58 37.33
C ALA A 15 28.06 11.52 35.86
N LEU A 16 28.23 10.40 35.14
CA LEU A 16 27.87 10.31 33.71
C LEU A 16 26.97 9.14 33.31
N LEU A 17 26.40 8.38 34.25
CA LEU A 17 25.49 7.26 33.94
C LEU A 17 24.03 7.46 34.40
N GLY A 18 23.63 8.69 34.68
CA GLY A 18 22.35 9.00 35.34
C GLY A 18 21.32 9.80 34.54
N ALA A 19 21.37 9.82 33.20
CA ALA A 19 20.46 10.65 32.40
C ALA A 19 19.96 9.98 31.11
N CYS A 20 19.30 8.83 31.24
CA CYS A 20 18.28 8.41 30.27
C CYS A 20 17.04 7.93 31.04
N ALA A 21 16.42 8.85 31.78
CA ALA A 21 15.04 8.69 32.21
C ALA A 21 14.19 8.59 30.93
N HIS A 22 13.83 7.37 30.56
CA HIS A 22 12.86 7.11 29.51
C HIS A 22 11.53 7.67 30.01
N ALA A 23 11.10 8.79 29.43
CA ALA A 23 9.75 9.29 29.61
C ALA A 23 8.77 8.18 29.19
N PRO A 24 7.77 7.83 30.02
CA PRO A 24 6.70 6.96 29.56
C PRO A 24 5.90 7.74 28.51
N GLN A 25 6.04 7.32 27.26
CA GLN A 25 5.23 7.79 26.16
C GLN A 25 3.79 7.33 26.41
N GLU A 26 2.94 8.22 26.93
CA GLU A 26 1.49 8.05 26.85
C GLU A 26 1.06 8.09 25.37
N ARG A 27 1.07 6.93 24.72
CA ARG A 27 0.28 6.66 23.52
C ARG A 27 -0.66 5.53 23.84
N ALA A 28 -1.88 5.90 24.20
CA ALA A 28 -3.03 5.06 23.96
C ALA A 28 -4.24 5.97 23.69
N HIS A 29 -4.23 6.64 22.53
CA HIS A 29 -5.49 6.92 21.87
C HIS A 29 -6.02 5.58 21.38
N ALA A 30 -6.76 4.89 22.25
CA ALA A 30 -7.58 3.75 21.88
C ALA A 30 -8.75 4.27 21.04
N MET A 31 -8.53 4.50 19.75
CA MET A 31 -9.61 4.38 18.78
C MET A 31 -9.77 2.89 18.47
N ALA A 32 -10.46 2.18 19.35
CA ALA A 32 -11.19 1.00 18.93
C ALA A 32 -12.37 1.51 18.08
N ALA A 33 -12.10 1.88 16.83
CA ALA A 33 -13.14 1.88 15.83
C ALA A 33 -13.55 0.42 15.71
N ALA A 34 -14.73 0.08 16.23
CA ALA A 34 -15.37 -1.17 15.91
C ALA A 34 -15.54 -1.19 14.39
N ALA A 35 -14.64 -1.87 13.69
CA ALA A 35 -14.85 -2.18 12.29
C ALA A 35 -16.22 -2.88 12.22
N PRO A 36 -17.19 -2.36 11.45
CA PRO A 36 -18.40 -3.12 11.26
C PRO A 36 -17.97 -4.44 10.63
N ALA A 37 -18.27 -5.54 11.31
CA ALA A 37 -18.21 -6.86 10.69
C ALA A 37 -19.33 -6.87 9.64
N SER A 38 -19.05 -6.34 8.46
CA SER A 38 -19.85 -6.61 7.29
C SER A 38 -19.69 -8.09 6.99
N ALA A 39 -20.66 -8.88 7.44
CA ALA A 39 -20.92 -10.23 6.95
C ALA A 39 -21.44 -10.17 5.49
N GLY A 40 -20.77 -9.38 4.64
CA GLY A 40 -20.93 -9.47 3.20
C GLY A 40 -20.28 -10.76 2.75
N ALA A 41 -20.98 -11.55 1.96
CA ALA A 41 -20.35 -12.64 1.23
C ALA A 41 -19.10 -12.10 0.53
N GLU A 42 -17.99 -12.85 0.60
CA GLU A 42 -16.79 -12.48 -0.16
C GLU A 42 -17.16 -12.33 -1.63
N PRO A 43 -16.57 -11.35 -2.35
CA PRO A 43 -16.90 -11.18 -3.75
C PRO A 43 -16.54 -12.45 -4.52
N ASP A 44 -17.49 -12.94 -5.31
CA ASP A 44 -17.26 -14.09 -6.18
C ASP A 44 -16.40 -13.68 -7.39
N PHE A 45 -15.13 -14.06 -7.36
CA PHE A 45 -14.16 -13.87 -8.44
C PHE A 45 -14.03 -15.10 -9.36
N SER A 46 -14.92 -16.09 -9.23
CA SER A 46 -14.83 -17.36 -9.98
C SER A 46 -15.13 -17.20 -11.48
N SER A 47 -15.85 -16.14 -11.89
CA SER A 47 -16.28 -15.92 -13.27
C SER A 47 -16.17 -14.47 -13.71
N GLY A 48 -15.57 -14.23 -14.88
CA GLY A 48 -15.29 -12.90 -15.41
C GLY A 48 -13.79 -12.63 -15.57
N GLY A 49 -13.46 -11.56 -16.28
CA GLY A 49 -12.08 -11.06 -16.36
C GLY A 49 -11.86 -9.93 -15.36
N TYR A 50 -10.59 -9.63 -15.05
CA TYR A 50 -10.19 -8.58 -14.11
C TYR A 50 -10.98 -7.26 -14.26
N LYS A 51 -11.11 -6.75 -15.49
CA LYS A 51 -11.87 -5.51 -15.76
C LYS A 51 -13.32 -5.60 -15.24
N ALA A 52 -14.01 -6.70 -15.50
CA ALA A 52 -15.41 -6.85 -15.08
C ALA A 52 -15.55 -6.91 -13.55
N HIS A 53 -14.60 -7.57 -12.87
CA HIS A 53 -14.56 -7.58 -11.41
C HIS A 53 -14.24 -6.20 -10.85
N ALA A 54 -13.27 -5.51 -11.43
CA ALA A 54 -12.87 -4.18 -10.99
C ALA A 54 -14.00 -3.15 -11.18
N ASP A 55 -14.69 -3.16 -12.34
CA ASP A 55 -15.86 -2.32 -12.58
C ASP A 55 -16.98 -2.59 -11.55
N ARG A 56 -17.22 -3.87 -11.22
CA ARG A 56 -18.28 -4.26 -10.27
C ARG A 56 -17.94 -3.93 -8.82
N HIS A 57 -16.70 -4.16 -8.40
CA HIS A 57 -16.32 -4.18 -6.98
C HIS A 57 -15.46 -2.99 -6.57
N LEU A 58 -14.60 -2.47 -7.45
CA LEU A 58 -13.68 -1.37 -7.14
C LEU A 58 -14.29 -0.01 -7.48
N ALA A 59 -15.00 0.14 -8.61
CA ALA A 59 -15.59 1.43 -8.99
C ALA A 59 -16.46 2.05 -7.87
N PRO A 60 -17.31 1.29 -7.15
CA PRO A 60 -18.08 1.85 -6.03
C PRO A 60 -17.22 2.30 -4.85
N ILE A 61 -16.10 1.62 -4.59
CA ILE A 61 -15.17 1.97 -3.49
C ILE A 61 -14.49 3.31 -3.78
N TYR A 62 -14.10 3.54 -5.03
CA TYR A 62 -13.42 4.76 -5.45
C TYR A 62 -14.37 5.90 -5.83
N ALA A 63 -15.69 5.69 -5.80
CA ALA A 63 -16.66 6.73 -6.16
C ALA A 63 -16.56 7.98 -5.27
N GLU A 64 -16.20 7.83 -3.99
CA GLU A 64 -16.02 8.94 -3.05
C GLU A 64 -14.67 9.66 -3.22
N THR A 65 -13.68 9.03 -3.85
CA THR A 65 -12.36 9.59 -4.11
C THR A 65 -11.92 9.17 -5.51
N PRO A 66 -12.49 9.79 -6.56
CA PRO A 66 -12.30 9.35 -7.94
C PRO A 66 -10.99 9.89 -8.52
N LEU A 67 -9.88 9.48 -7.93
CA LEU A 67 -8.54 9.88 -8.32
C LEU A 67 -7.78 8.68 -8.88
N GLU A 68 -7.07 8.90 -9.98
CA GLU A 68 -6.14 7.94 -10.57
C GLU A 68 -4.96 7.70 -9.61
N LEU A 69 -4.48 6.47 -9.55
CA LEU A 69 -3.57 5.98 -8.51
C LEU A 69 -2.22 6.70 -8.49
N TYR A 70 -1.65 7.01 -9.65
CA TYR A 70 -0.27 7.49 -9.76
C TYR A 70 -0.19 9.01 -9.82
N CYS A 71 -1.02 9.63 -10.65
CA CYS A 71 -0.96 11.05 -10.93
C CYS A 71 -2.02 11.86 -10.18
N GLY A 72 -3.00 11.19 -9.54
CA GLY A 72 -4.07 11.87 -8.82
C GLY A 72 -5.02 12.66 -9.73
N CYS A 73 -5.08 12.32 -11.01
CA CYS A 73 -6.02 12.94 -11.95
C CYS A 73 -7.42 12.44 -11.69
N LYS A 74 -8.42 13.29 -11.92
CA LYS A 74 -9.81 12.92 -11.70
C LYS A 74 -10.25 11.87 -12.73
N VAL A 75 -10.98 10.86 -12.24
CA VAL A 75 -11.51 9.76 -13.04
C VAL A 75 -13.02 9.90 -13.13
N ASP A 76 -13.55 9.76 -14.34
CA ASP A 76 -14.96 9.54 -14.59
C ASP A 76 -15.19 8.05 -14.83
N PHE A 77 -15.80 7.37 -13.86
CA PHE A 77 -16.07 5.93 -13.92
C PHE A 77 -17.22 5.57 -14.87
N GLU A 78 -18.10 6.51 -15.24
CA GLU A 78 -19.22 6.24 -16.15
C GLU A 78 -18.73 6.09 -17.60
N ASN A 79 -17.79 6.96 -18.01
CA ASN A 79 -17.20 6.92 -19.34
C ASN A 79 -15.78 6.32 -19.37
N GLY A 80 -15.19 6.02 -18.21
CA GLY A 80 -13.86 5.45 -18.06
C GLY A 80 -12.76 6.39 -18.55
N SER A 81 -12.89 7.69 -18.30
CA SER A 81 -11.96 8.71 -18.77
C SER A 81 -11.21 9.43 -17.65
N ILE A 82 -10.07 10.02 -18.02
CA ILE A 82 -9.22 10.81 -17.13
C ILE A 82 -9.09 12.21 -17.73
N ASP A 83 -9.32 13.23 -16.91
CA ASP A 83 -9.05 14.62 -17.27
C ASP A 83 -7.58 14.97 -16.97
N LEU A 84 -6.80 15.14 -18.03
CA LEU A 84 -5.37 15.48 -17.93
C LEU A 84 -5.14 16.97 -17.69
N GLU A 85 -6.07 17.83 -18.13
CA GLU A 85 -5.93 19.27 -17.99
C GLU A 85 -6.14 19.69 -16.54
N GLU A 86 -7.13 19.10 -15.86
CA GLU A 86 -7.43 19.41 -14.46
C GLU A 86 -6.23 19.12 -13.52
N CYS A 87 -5.51 18.02 -13.76
CA CYS A 87 -4.35 17.64 -12.94
C CYS A 87 -3.01 18.17 -13.48
N GLY A 88 -2.98 18.78 -14.66
CA GLY A 88 -1.76 19.28 -15.30
C GLY A 88 -0.78 18.18 -15.75
N TYR A 89 -1.26 16.96 -15.96
CA TYR A 89 -0.43 15.85 -16.44
C TYR A 89 -0.11 16.01 -17.93
N ALA A 90 1.18 15.93 -18.27
CA ALA A 90 1.66 16.04 -19.66
C ALA A 90 2.27 14.70 -20.11
N PRO A 91 1.56 13.89 -20.92
CA PRO A 91 2.07 12.60 -21.38
C PRO A 91 3.25 12.76 -22.33
N GLU A 92 4.23 11.85 -22.24
CA GLU A 92 5.42 11.83 -23.11
C GLU A 92 5.08 11.69 -24.59
N THR A 93 4.00 10.96 -24.90
CA THR A 93 3.44 10.84 -26.24
C THR A 93 2.06 11.52 -26.29
N PRO A 94 2.00 12.81 -26.67
CA PRO A 94 0.75 13.53 -26.82
C PRO A 94 -0.19 12.86 -27.85
N GLY A 95 -1.50 12.91 -27.60
CA GLY A 95 -2.52 12.39 -28.52
C GLY A 95 -2.73 10.88 -28.50
N SER A 96 -2.02 10.13 -27.67
CA SER A 96 -2.32 8.70 -27.46
C SER A 96 -3.72 8.55 -26.84
N PRO A 97 -4.59 7.68 -27.40
CA PRO A 97 -5.92 7.44 -26.85
C PRO A 97 -5.91 6.72 -25.51
N HIS A 98 -4.75 6.26 -25.04
CA HIS A 98 -4.59 5.64 -23.73
C HIS A 98 -4.43 6.67 -22.61
N ASN A 99 -3.91 7.86 -22.93
CA ASN A 99 -3.61 8.87 -21.91
C ASN A 99 -4.89 9.36 -21.20
N THR A 100 -6.02 9.36 -21.90
CA THR A 100 -7.31 9.83 -21.38
C THR A 100 -8.23 8.70 -20.95
N LYS A 101 -7.75 7.44 -20.96
CA LYS A 101 -8.55 6.27 -20.56
C LYS A 101 -8.14 5.78 -19.19
N MET A 102 -9.12 5.52 -18.35
CA MET A 102 -8.93 4.82 -17.09
C MET A 102 -8.59 3.35 -17.36
N HIS A 103 -7.54 2.88 -16.72
CA HIS A 103 -7.17 1.47 -16.67
C HIS A 103 -7.14 1.01 -15.22
N TRP A 104 -7.72 -0.17 -14.95
CA TRP A 104 -7.53 -0.81 -13.66
C TRP A 104 -6.12 -1.37 -13.58
N GLU A 105 -5.38 -0.97 -12.56
CA GLU A 105 -3.97 -1.32 -12.42
C GLU A 105 -3.78 -2.50 -11.48
N HIS A 106 -2.91 -3.44 -11.86
CA HIS A 106 -2.41 -4.43 -10.92
C HIS A 106 -1.17 -3.86 -10.23
N VAL A 107 -1.35 -3.29 -9.04
CA VAL A 107 -0.23 -2.68 -8.27
C VAL A 107 0.94 -3.65 -8.10
N VAL A 108 0.63 -4.94 -7.89
CA VAL A 108 1.61 -6.01 -8.03
C VAL A 108 1.40 -6.66 -9.40
N PRO A 109 2.35 -6.55 -10.34
CA PRO A 109 2.21 -7.11 -11.67
C PRO A 109 1.96 -8.62 -11.65
N LYS A 110 1.07 -9.09 -12.52
CA LYS A 110 0.77 -10.54 -12.66
C LYS A 110 2.02 -11.37 -12.97
N SER A 111 3.00 -10.80 -13.67
CA SER A 111 4.27 -11.47 -13.99
C SER A 111 5.12 -11.74 -12.75
N TRP A 112 5.16 -10.84 -11.77
CA TRP A 112 5.90 -11.04 -10.53
C TRP A 112 5.27 -12.15 -9.69
N VAL A 113 3.94 -12.19 -9.65
CA VAL A 113 3.22 -13.29 -9.01
C VAL A 113 3.49 -14.61 -9.73
N ALA A 114 3.50 -14.61 -11.07
CA ALA A 114 3.81 -15.80 -11.85
C ALA A 114 5.25 -16.31 -11.63
N GLU A 115 6.21 -15.39 -11.52
CA GLU A 115 7.60 -15.71 -11.17
C GLU A 115 7.69 -16.29 -9.76
N ALA A 116 7.03 -15.68 -8.77
CA ALA A 116 7.02 -16.14 -7.39
C ALA A 116 6.35 -17.51 -7.21
N LEU A 117 5.37 -17.85 -8.05
CA LEU A 117 4.69 -19.14 -8.08
C LEU A 117 5.37 -20.16 -9.00
N GLU A 118 6.50 -19.80 -9.64
CA GLU A 118 7.32 -20.65 -10.51
C GLU A 118 6.55 -21.26 -11.70
N CYS A 119 5.48 -20.58 -12.17
CA CYS A 119 4.68 -21.05 -13.30
C CYS A 119 5.18 -20.55 -14.66
N GLY A 120 6.14 -19.62 -14.68
CA GLY A 120 6.78 -19.09 -15.89
C GLY A 120 5.99 -18.02 -16.66
N SER A 121 4.64 -18.06 -16.64
CA SER A 121 3.81 -16.97 -17.17
C SER A 121 2.47 -16.84 -16.44
N PRO A 122 1.82 -15.65 -16.47
CA PRO A 122 0.47 -15.48 -15.92
C PRO A 122 -0.57 -16.44 -16.50
N GLU A 123 -0.47 -16.76 -17.79
CA GLU A 123 -1.35 -17.70 -18.49
C GLU A 123 -1.14 -19.13 -17.97
N ALA A 124 0.12 -19.55 -17.78
CA ALA A 124 0.45 -20.85 -17.24
C ALA A 124 -0.06 -21.00 -15.79
N CYS A 125 0.11 -19.96 -14.95
CA CYS A 125 -0.47 -19.95 -13.62
C CYS A 125 -2.00 -20.03 -13.63
N ARG A 126 -2.67 -19.31 -14.54
CA ARG A 126 -4.14 -19.36 -14.65
C ARG A 126 -4.63 -20.75 -15.08
N ALA A 127 -3.84 -21.47 -15.88
CA ALA A 127 -4.16 -22.81 -16.34
C ALA A 127 -3.94 -23.90 -15.26
N ASP A 128 -3.14 -23.65 -14.22
CA ASP A 128 -2.94 -24.59 -13.11
C ASP A 128 -4.13 -24.52 -12.13
N PRO A 129 -4.94 -25.60 -11.98
CA PRO A 129 -6.11 -25.60 -11.10
C PRO A 129 -5.77 -25.30 -9.64
N ARG A 130 -4.54 -25.60 -9.19
CA ARG A 130 -4.10 -25.34 -7.81
C ARG A 130 -3.86 -23.85 -7.54
N LEU A 131 -3.58 -23.08 -8.59
CA LEU A 131 -3.21 -21.67 -8.52
C LEU A 131 -4.23 -20.75 -9.20
N SER A 132 -5.20 -21.31 -9.94
CA SER A 132 -6.14 -20.55 -10.75
C SER A 132 -7.06 -19.61 -9.96
N ASP A 133 -7.27 -19.86 -8.66
CA ASP A 133 -8.04 -18.98 -7.77
C ASP A 133 -7.15 -17.92 -7.07
N THR A 134 -5.82 -18.00 -7.25
CA THR A 134 -4.84 -17.13 -6.58
C THR A 134 -4.47 -15.96 -7.50
N TYR A 135 -5.05 -14.78 -7.25
CA TYR A 135 -4.60 -13.45 -7.73
C TYR A 135 -4.46 -13.20 -9.25
N LEU A 136 -4.60 -14.21 -10.10
CA LEU A 136 -4.18 -14.16 -11.51
C LEU A 136 -5.32 -14.21 -12.54
N ARG A 137 -6.56 -14.36 -12.10
CA ARG A 137 -7.74 -14.16 -12.96
C ARG A 137 -7.91 -12.69 -13.35
#